data_AF-A0A847YVP1-F1
#
_entry.id   AF-A0A847YVP1-F1
#
_cell.length_a   1.000
_cell.length_b   1.000
_cell.length_c   1.000
_cell.angle_alpha   90.00
_cell.angle_beta   90.00
_cell.angle_gamma   90.00
#
_symmetry.space_group_name_H-M   'P 1'
#
loop_
_entity.id
_entity.type
_entity.pdbx_description
1 polymer ?
#
loop_
_entity_poly.entity_id
_entity_poly.type
_entity_poly.pdbx_seq_one_letter_code
_entity_poly.pdbx_strand_id
1 'polypeptide(L)'
;MQTDFLDKILILLMVLILPVGIYTASKYAGQLDEPKEEQVQIAEEKLNEAVAKIQEAAVPQQEEPKIAPIEIADVSYASESGELIVSGAAPAANLNVMVSAVVTPSTYNTKTKNKDGSGESVLGEQVEVHAVKTDSVGHFTYKRKVDVKDIDLIELRFEQSESSATVQYNLVENKRTL
;
A
#
# COMPACT_ATOMS: atom_id res chain seq x y z
N MET A 1 -31.44 4.37 -48.00
CA MET A 1 -32.32 3.29 -48.50
C MET A 1 -32.24 1.98 -47.70
N GLN A 2 -31.18 1.68 -46.94
CA GLN A 2 -31.08 0.41 -46.17
C GLN A 2 -31.84 0.38 -44.83
N THR A 3 -32.11 1.53 -44.20
CA THR A 3 -32.79 1.59 -42.89
C THR A 3 -34.28 1.23 -42.97
N ASP A 4 -34.94 1.55 -44.09
CA ASP A 4 -36.36 1.28 -44.34
C ASP A 4 -36.69 -0.23 -44.42
N PHE A 5 -35.70 -1.05 -44.80
CA PHE A 5 -35.88 -2.49 -44.94
C PHE A 5 -35.78 -3.20 -43.59
N LEU A 6 -34.85 -2.76 -42.73
CA LEU A 6 -34.65 -3.32 -41.40
C LEU A 6 -35.86 -3.03 -40.49
N ASP A 7 -36.44 -1.84 -40.59
CA ASP A 7 -37.57 -1.42 -39.78
C ASP A 7 -38.86 -2.20 -40.15
N LYS A 8 -39.06 -2.49 -41.43
CA LYS A 8 -40.17 -3.32 -41.92
C LYS A 8 -40.05 -4.78 -41.46
N ILE A 9 -38.84 -5.33 -41.40
CA ILE A 9 -38.61 -6.67 -40.85
C ILE A 9 -38.90 -6.70 -39.36
N LEU A 10 -38.45 -5.68 -38.62
CA LEU A 10 -38.67 -5.59 -37.17
C LEU A 10 -40.17 -5.53 -36.84
N ILE A 11 -40.93 -4.71 -37.56
CA ILE A 11 -42.38 -4.58 -37.40
C ILE A 11 -43.09 -5.90 -37.72
N LEU A 12 -42.71 -6.56 -38.82
CA LEU A 12 -43.29 -7.86 -39.20
C LEU A 12 -43.04 -8.93 -38.12
N LEU A 13 -41.84 -8.94 -37.54
CA LEU A 13 -41.43 -9.88 -36.51
C LEU A 13 -42.20 -9.63 -35.20
N MET A 14 -42.44 -8.37 -34.83
CA MET A 14 -43.28 -8.03 -33.68
C MET A 14 -44.73 -8.48 -33.85
N VAL A 15 -45.32 -8.27 -35.03
CA VAL A 15 -46.70 -8.67 -35.33
C VAL A 15 -46.87 -10.20 -35.30
N LEU A 16 -45.84 -10.95 -35.66
CA LEU A 16 -45.85 -12.42 -35.61
C LEU A 16 -45.70 -12.99 -34.20
N ILE A 17 -44.91 -12.35 -33.33
CA ILE A 17 -44.61 -12.88 -31.99
C ILE A 17 -45.71 -12.54 -30.98
N LEU A 18 -46.38 -11.38 -31.12
CA LEU A 18 -47.42 -10.92 -30.20
C LEU A 18 -48.58 -11.91 -30.00
N PRO A 19 -49.18 -12.51 -31.04
CA PRO A 19 -50.27 -13.47 -30.89
C PRO A 19 -49.84 -14.75 -30.17
N VAL A 20 -48.59 -15.19 -30.41
CA VAL A 20 -48.02 -16.40 -29.78
C VAL A 20 -47.78 -16.16 -28.30
N GLY A 21 -47.26 -14.97 -27.93
CA GLY A 21 -47.07 -14.57 -26.53
C GLY A 21 -48.37 -14.46 -25.74
N ILE A 22 -49.44 -13.94 -26.37
CA ILE A 22 -50.76 -13.85 -25.73
C ILE A 22 -51.38 -15.24 -25.56
N TYR A 23 -51.24 -16.13 -26.55
CA TYR A 23 -51.75 -17.49 -26.46
C TYR A 23 -51.06 -18.32 -25.38
N THR A 24 -49.73 -18.22 -25.26
CA THR A 24 -49.00 -18.93 -24.19
C THR A 24 -49.38 -18.37 -22.83
N ALA A 25 -49.36 -17.04 -22.64
CA ALA A 25 -49.75 -16.43 -21.37
C ALA A 25 -51.18 -16.81 -20.96
N SER A 26 -52.13 -16.81 -21.92
CA SER A 26 -53.53 -17.19 -21.66
C SER A 26 -53.70 -18.67 -21.29
N LYS A 27 -52.88 -19.58 -21.83
CA LYS A 27 -52.99 -21.01 -21.54
C LYS A 27 -52.34 -21.37 -20.19
N TYR A 28 -51.28 -20.67 -19.79
CA TYR A 28 -50.58 -20.91 -18.54
C TYR A 28 -51.17 -20.14 -17.33
N ALA A 29 -51.97 -19.10 -17.56
CA ALA A 29 -52.67 -18.39 -16.48
C ALA A 29 -53.77 -19.21 -15.78
N GLY A 30 -54.26 -20.30 -16.40
CA GLY A 30 -55.32 -21.15 -15.83
C GLY A 30 -54.84 -22.34 -14.99
N GLN A 31 -53.52 -22.49 -14.76
CA GLN A 31 -52.92 -23.65 -14.08
C GLN A 31 -51.94 -23.27 -12.95
N LEU A 32 -52.03 -22.06 -12.43
CA LEU A 32 -51.29 -21.67 -11.23
C LEU A 32 -52.10 -22.09 -9.99
N ASP A 33 -51.95 -23.35 -9.59
CA ASP A 33 -52.10 -23.71 -8.18
C ASP A 33 -51.10 -22.83 -7.40
N GLU A 34 -51.59 -22.08 -6.42
CA GLU A 34 -50.76 -21.27 -5.53
C GLU A 34 -49.62 -22.13 -4.98
N PRO A 35 -48.35 -21.67 -5.05
CA PRO A 35 -47.26 -22.44 -4.50
C PRO A 35 -47.45 -22.48 -2.98
N LYS A 36 -47.74 -23.69 -2.45
CA LYS A 36 -47.82 -23.97 -1.01
C LYS A 36 -46.66 -23.25 -0.31
N GLU A 37 -46.98 -22.40 0.67
CA GLU A 37 -46.06 -21.47 1.35
C GLU A 37 -44.74 -22.12 1.80
N GLU A 38 -44.74 -23.42 2.11
CA GLU A 38 -43.53 -24.21 2.42
C GLU A 38 -42.48 -24.21 1.29
N GLN A 39 -42.89 -24.26 0.02
CA GLN A 39 -41.93 -24.29 -1.10
C GLN A 39 -41.26 -22.94 -1.31
N VAL A 40 -41.95 -21.84 -0.97
CA VAL A 40 -41.39 -20.48 -1.04
C VAL A 40 -40.35 -20.29 0.07
N GLN A 41 -40.66 -20.74 1.29
CA GLN A 41 -39.71 -20.65 2.41
C GLN A 41 -38.43 -21.46 2.18
N ILE A 42 -38.54 -22.69 1.64
CA ILE A 42 -37.38 -23.53 1.32
C ILE A 42 -36.54 -22.90 0.18
N ALA A 43 -37.19 -22.22 -0.78
CA ALA A 43 -36.49 -21.54 -1.86
C ALA A 43 -35.75 -20.29 -1.34
N GLU A 44 -36.37 -19.51 -0.45
CA GLU A 44 -35.75 -18.34 0.18
C GLU A 44 -34.56 -18.71 1.07
N GLU A 45 -34.66 -19.79 1.85
CA GLU A 45 -33.55 -20.26 2.69
C GLU A 45 -32.35 -20.70 1.84
N LYS A 46 -32.61 -21.47 0.77
CA LYS A 46 -31.55 -21.90 -0.17
C LYS A 46 -30.95 -20.74 -0.95
N LEU A 47 -31.75 -19.73 -1.28
CA LEU A 47 -31.28 -18.52 -1.95
C LEU A 47 -30.39 -17.71 -0.99
N ASN A 48 -30.79 -17.56 0.26
CA ASN A 48 -29.99 -16.87 1.28
C ASN A 48 -28.67 -17.60 1.58
N GLU A 49 -28.68 -18.94 1.64
CA GLU A 49 -27.46 -19.74 1.80
C GLU A 49 -26.52 -19.61 0.58
N ALA A 50 -27.08 -19.59 -0.64
CA ALA A 50 -26.31 -19.37 -1.86
C ALA A 50 -25.73 -17.95 -1.93
N VAL A 51 -26.50 -16.93 -1.53
CA VAL A 51 -26.03 -15.54 -1.47
C VAL A 51 -24.93 -15.38 -0.43
N ALA A 52 -25.05 -16.03 0.74
CA ALA A 52 -24.01 -16.02 1.76
C ALA A 52 -22.72 -16.68 1.25
N LYS A 53 -22.81 -17.84 0.58
CA LYS A 53 -21.64 -18.50 -0.05
C LYS A 53 -21.01 -17.68 -1.17
N ILE A 54 -21.82 -16.95 -1.96
CA ILE A 54 -21.30 -16.03 -2.98
C ILE A 54 -20.64 -14.82 -2.33
N GLN A 55 -21.19 -14.26 -1.25
CA GLN A 55 -20.54 -13.16 -0.51
C GLN A 55 -19.23 -13.61 0.13
N GLU A 56 -19.16 -14.82 0.67
CA GLU A 56 -17.92 -15.39 1.21
C GLU A 56 -16.87 -15.65 0.12
N ALA A 57 -17.30 -16.04 -1.09
CA ALA A 57 -16.43 -16.23 -2.25
C ALA A 57 -16.11 -14.93 -3.02
N ALA A 58 -16.88 -13.85 -2.81
CA ALA A 58 -16.77 -12.56 -3.50
C ALA A 58 -16.10 -11.48 -2.66
N VAL A 59 -15.63 -11.79 -1.45
CA VAL A 59 -14.54 -11.01 -0.85
C VAL A 59 -13.26 -11.58 -1.46
N PRO A 60 -12.70 -10.97 -2.54
CA PRO A 60 -11.33 -11.29 -2.88
C PRO A 60 -10.53 -11.04 -1.61
N GLN A 61 -9.86 -12.08 -1.10
CA GLN A 61 -8.69 -11.84 -0.27
C GLN A 61 -7.71 -11.11 -1.19
N GLN A 62 -7.82 -9.77 -1.23
CA GLN A 62 -6.71 -8.93 -1.64
C GLN A 62 -5.61 -9.26 -0.64
N GLU A 63 -4.76 -10.22 -1.00
CA GLU A 63 -3.39 -10.22 -0.48
C GLU A 63 -2.89 -8.81 -0.76
N GLU A 64 -2.73 -8.00 0.29
CA GLU A 64 -2.01 -6.73 0.17
C GLU A 64 -0.73 -7.02 -0.61
N PRO A 65 -0.44 -6.27 -1.69
CA PRO A 65 0.81 -6.47 -2.40
C PRO A 65 1.93 -6.37 -1.37
N LYS A 66 2.62 -7.48 -1.14
CA LYS A 66 3.72 -7.53 -0.17
C LYS A 66 4.88 -6.75 -0.76
N ILE A 67 4.86 -5.44 -0.61
CA ILE A 67 5.92 -4.55 -1.04
C ILE A 67 7.15 -4.93 -0.22
N ALA A 68 8.25 -5.27 -0.92
CA ALA A 68 9.48 -5.63 -0.23
C ALA A 68 9.99 -4.43 0.60
N PRO A 69 10.52 -4.66 1.81
CA PRO A 69 11.06 -3.59 2.63
C PRO A 69 12.32 -2.99 1.98
N ILE A 70 12.65 -1.74 2.32
CA ILE A 70 13.98 -1.21 2.08
C ILE A 70 14.94 -2.00 2.98
N GLU A 71 16.00 -2.54 2.40
CA GLU A 71 17.01 -3.32 3.10
C GLU A 71 18.31 -2.54 3.17
N ILE A 72 18.83 -2.34 4.39
CA ILE A 72 20.12 -1.68 4.62
C ILE A 72 21.19 -2.76 4.73
N ALA A 73 22.09 -2.80 3.74
CA ALA A 73 23.14 -3.81 3.64
C ALA A 73 24.37 -3.43 4.46
N ASP A 74 24.84 -2.19 4.37
CA ASP A 74 26.02 -1.71 5.09
C ASP A 74 25.88 -0.26 5.52
N VAL A 75 26.45 0.04 6.68
CA VAL A 75 26.56 1.39 7.26
C VAL A 75 27.96 1.56 7.80
N SER A 76 28.72 2.47 7.20
CA SER A 76 30.11 2.71 7.58
C SER A 76 30.39 4.20 7.70
N TYR A 77 31.16 4.56 8.73
CA TYR A 77 31.65 5.92 8.92
C TYR A 77 33.17 5.95 8.74
N ALA A 78 33.63 6.74 7.78
CA ALA A 78 35.03 6.95 7.49
C ALA A 78 35.53 8.17 8.27
N SER A 79 36.09 7.93 9.46
CA SER A 79 36.53 9.00 10.36
C SER A 79 37.60 9.93 9.77
N GLU A 80 38.39 9.45 8.81
CA GLU A 80 39.42 10.25 8.12
C GLU A 80 38.81 11.30 7.17
N SER A 81 37.73 10.95 6.45
CA SER A 81 37.06 11.85 5.51
C SER A 81 35.85 12.58 6.12
N GLY A 82 35.37 12.09 7.26
CA GLY A 82 34.13 12.54 7.89
C GLY A 82 32.89 12.09 7.13
N GLU A 83 32.95 11.02 6.35
CA GLU A 83 31.82 10.57 5.53
C GLU A 83 31.09 9.38 6.16
N LEU A 84 29.77 9.52 6.34
CA LEU A 84 28.86 8.43 6.60
C LEU A 84 28.33 7.89 5.27
N ILE A 85 28.52 6.59 5.05
CA ILE A 85 28.12 5.87 3.84
C ILE A 85 27.09 4.83 4.23
N VAL A 86 25.95 4.85 3.55
CA VAL A 86 24.90 3.84 3.71
C VAL A 86 24.61 3.22 2.36
N SER A 87 24.64 1.89 2.29
CA SER A 87 24.26 1.15 1.10
C SER A 87 23.14 0.18 1.40
N GLY A 88 22.26 0.00 0.43
CA GLY A 88 21.07 -0.83 0.59
C GLY A 88 20.36 -1.10 -0.73
N ALA A 89 19.24 -1.80 -0.63
CA ALA A 89 18.35 -2.13 -1.74
C ALA A 89 16.94 -1.63 -1.42
N ALA A 90 16.28 -1.07 -2.43
CA ALA A 90 14.91 -0.60 -2.36
C ALA A 90 14.01 -1.44 -3.29
N PRO A 91 12.73 -1.64 -2.93
CA PRO A 91 11.84 -2.56 -3.64
C PRO A 91 11.55 -2.16 -5.09
N ALA A 92 11.58 -0.88 -5.41
CA ALA A 92 11.26 -0.38 -6.74
C ALA A 92 12.51 0.21 -7.40
N ALA A 93 13.05 -0.55 -8.37
CA ALA A 93 14.17 -0.12 -9.18
C ALA A 93 13.88 1.16 -9.96
N ASN A 94 14.92 1.97 -10.18
CA ASN A 94 14.86 3.28 -10.84
C ASN A 94 13.97 4.34 -10.17
N LEU A 95 13.45 4.10 -8.96
CA LEU A 95 12.80 5.11 -8.14
C LEU A 95 13.78 5.72 -7.14
N ASN A 96 13.56 6.98 -6.78
CA ASN A 96 14.38 7.62 -5.76
C ASN A 96 13.98 7.10 -4.37
N VAL A 97 14.96 6.95 -3.49
CA VAL A 97 14.77 6.76 -2.05
C VAL A 97 14.96 8.13 -1.40
N MET A 98 13.98 8.59 -0.65
CA MET A 98 14.09 9.80 0.16
C MET A 98 14.82 9.44 1.45
N VAL A 99 15.84 10.22 1.79
CA VAL A 99 16.64 10.03 3.00
C VAL A 99 16.45 11.26 3.86
N SER A 100 15.82 11.11 5.01
CA SER A 100 15.75 12.15 6.03
C SER A 100 16.76 11.85 7.12
N ALA A 101 17.48 12.86 7.58
CA ALA A 101 18.53 12.70 8.57
C ALA A 101 18.26 13.59 9.78
N VAL A 102 18.27 13.01 10.97
CA VAL A 102 18.14 13.67 12.26
C VAL A 102 19.45 13.51 13.03
N VAL A 103 19.98 14.61 13.56
CA VAL A 103 21.27 14.62 14.29
C VAL A 103 21.07 14.99 15.76
N THR A 104 21.79 14.32 16.65
CA THR A 104 21.85 14.65 18.09
C THR A 104 23.21 15.31 18.40
N PRO A 105 23.22 16.56 18.85
CA PRO A 105 24.46 17.28 19.12
C PRO A 105 25.24 16.71 20.31
N SER A 106 26.57 16.75 20.25
CA SER A 106 27.47 16.31 21.35
C SER A 106 27.33 17.12 22.63
N THR A 107 26.92 18.38 22.51
CA THR A 107 26.73 19.28 23.67
C THR A 107 25.51 18.91 24.52
N TYR A 108 24.56 18.14 23.98
CA TYR A 108 23.34 17.74 24.69
C TYR A 108 23.65 16.78 25.86
N ASN A 109 24.64 15.89 25.70
CA ASN A 109 25.09 14.97 26.75
C ASN A 109 25.77 15.67 27.95
N THR A 110 26.21 16.92 27.80
CA THR A 110 26.83 17.68 28.90
C THR A 110 25.83 18.47 29.75
N LYS A 111 24.62 18.76 29.24
CA LYS A 111 23.62 19.57 29.98
C LYS A 111 22.63 18.75 30.81
N THR A 112 22.41 17.48 30.51
CA THR A 112 21.46 16.61 31.24
C THR A 112 22.02 15.97 32.52
N LYS A 113 23.27 16.28 32.90
CA LYS A 113 23.81 15.94 34.23
C LYS A 113 23.47 16.98 35.32
N ASN A 114 22.51 17.87 35.09
CA ASN A 114 21.89 18.65 36.14
C ASN A 114 20.42 18.24 36.31
N LYS A 115 20.13 17.82 37.55
CA LYS A 115 18.81 17.64 38.15
C LYS A 115 17.79 18.63 37.58
N ASP A 116 16.76 18.13 36.91
CA ASP A 116 15.37 18.24 37.35
C ASP A 116 14.45 17.63 36.30
N GLY A 117 13.41 16.93 36.78
CA GLY A 117 12.45 16.22 35.96
C GLY A 117 11.68 17.17 35.05
N SER A 118 11.98 17.13 33.77
CA SER A 118 11.15 17.63 32.69
C SER A 118 11.51 16.80 31.47
N GLY A 119 10.58 15.96 31.02
CA GLY A 119 10.74 15.18 29.79
C GLY A 119 10.71 16.11 28.58
N GLU A 120 11.82 16.80 28.33
CA GLU A 120 12.03 17.50 27.06
C GLU A 120 12.21 16.45 25.97
N SER A 121 11.22 16.40 25.08
CA SER A 121 11.22 15.57 23.89
C SER A 121 12.48 15.87 23.07
N VAL A 122 13.32 14.86 22.91
CA VAL A 122 14.61 14.90 22.21
C VAL A 122 14.34 15.06 20.70
N LEU A 123 14.03 16.27 20.27
CA LEU A 123 13.88 16.60 18.85
C LEU A 123 15.26 16.97 18.31
N GLY A 124 15.86 16.09 17.51
CA GLY A 124 17.14 16.36 16.86
C GLY A 124 17.07 17.61 15.97
N GLU A 125 18.16 18.37 15.98
CA GLU A 125 18.14 19.81 15.68
C GLU A 125 18.17 20.13 14.17
N GLN A 126 18.25 19.12 13.30
CA GLN A 126 18.27 19.33 11.85
C GLN A 126 17.70 18.12 11.12
N VAL A 127 16.62 18.33 10.35
CA VAL A 127 16.07 17.36 9.40
C VAL A 127 16.54 17.76 8.01
N GLU A 128 17.50 17.03 7.46
CA GLU A 128 17.95 17.22 6.07
C GLU A 128 17.36 16.11 5.20
N VAL A 129 16.73 16.47 4.07
CA VAL A 129 16.09 15.51 3.17
C VAL A 129 16.83 15.46 1.83
N HIS A 130 17.27 14.27 1.45
CA HIS A 130 18.00 13.98 0.22
C HIS A 130 17.27 12.96 -0.64
N ALA A 131 17.32 13.15 -1.96
CA ALA A 131 16.85 12.15 -2.91
C ALA A 131 18.03 11.32 -3.42
N VAL A 132 18.02 10.02 -3.17
CA VAL A 132 19.04 9.08 -3.67
C VAL A 132 18.45 8.25 -4.78
N LYS A 133 19.08 8.30 -5.97
CA LYS A 133 18.65 7.51 -7.11
C LYS A 133 19.07 6.05 -6.93
N THR A 134 18.14 5.13 -7.16
CA THR A 134 18.45 3.69 -7.23
C THR A 134 18.90 3.28 -8.62
N ASP A 135 19.68 2.19 -8.70
CA ASP A 135 20.03 1.55 -9.95
C ASP A 135 18.86 0.74 -10.55
N SER A 136 19.13 0.04 -11.65
CA SER A 136 18.15 -0.80 -12.35
C SER A 136 17.70 -2.04 -11.57
N VAL A 137 18.35 -2.35 -10.45
CA VAL A 137 18.07 -3.50 -9.58
C VAL A 137 17.55 -3.03 -8.20
N GLY A 138 17.50 -1.71 -7.96
CA GLY A 138 17.03 -1.12 -6.71
C GLY A 138 18.14 -0.80 -5.70
N HIS A 139 19.42 -1.02 -6.01
CA HIS A 139 20.50 -0.65 -5.10
C HIS A 139 20.69 0.86 -5.04
N PHE A 140 21.05 1.34 -3.85
CA PHE A 140 21.41 2.73 -3.64
C PHE A 140 22.64 2.86 -2.75
N THR A 141 23.29 4.02 -2.84
CA THR A 141 24.35 4.43 -1.93
C THR A 141 24.12 5.88 -1.56
N TYR A 142 23.95 6.12 -0.27
CA TYR A 142 23.87 7.44 0.32
C TYR A 142 25.23 7.80 0.94
N LYS A 143 25.67 9.04 0.74
CA LYS A 143 26.90 9.57 1.36
C LYS A 143 26.58 10.93 1.97
N ARG A 144 26.96 11.12 3.22
CA ARG A 144 26.83 12.39 3.94
C ARG A 144 28.13 12.74 4.63
N LYS A 145 28.57 13.99 4.47
CA LYS A 145 29.66 14.52 5.29
C LYS A 145 29.13 14.92 6.65
N VAL A 146 29.78 14.47 7.72
CA VAL A 146 29.38 14.68 9.11
C VAL A 146 30.59 15.13 9.92
N ASP A 147 30.43 16.21 10.69
CA ASP A 147 31.43 16.66 11.65
C ASP A 147 31.13 16.06 13.04
N VAL A 148 31.99 15.14 13.49
CA VAL A 148 31.80 14.40 14.74
C VAL A 148 32.14 15.24 15.96
N LYS A 149 32.76 16.40 15.79
CA LYS A 149 33.02 17.30 16.92
C LYS A 149 31.74 17.83 17.56
N ASP A 150 30.68 17.89 16.76
CA ASP A 150 29.42 18.51 17.16
C ASP A 150 28.25 17.52 17.22
N ILE A 151 28.40 16.28 16.73
CA ILE A 151 27.33 15.29 16.59
C ILE A 151 27.75 13.94 17.19
N ASP A 152 26.98 13.43 18.15
CA ASP A 152 27.19 12.11 18.75
C ASP A 152 26.45 11.01 17.99
N LEU A 153 25.21 11.30 17.60
CA LEU A 153 24.28 10.33 17.03
C LEU A 153 23.65 10.90 15.77
N ILE A 154 23.49 10.04 14.77
CA ILE A 154 22.73 10.33 13.56
C ILE A 154 21.71 9.22 13.32
N GLU A 155 20.46 9.63 13.10
CA GLU A 155 19.37 8.79 12.65
C GLU A 155 19.06 9.12 11.20
N LEU A 156 19.06 8.11 10.34
CA LEU A 156 18.72 8.22 8.93
C LEU A 156 17.47 7.39 8.66
N ARG A 157 16.46 8.00 8.07
CA ARG A 157 15.23 7.34 7.64
C ARG A 157 15.12 7.37 6.13
N PHE A 158 15.13 6.18 5.55
CA PHE A 158 15.01 5.89 4.13
C PHE A 158 13.55 5.59 3.83
N GLU A 159 12.97 6.26 2.84
CA GLU A 159 11.56 6.11 2.47
C GLU A 159 11.42 6.00 0.95
N GLN A 160 10.59 5.06 0.52
CA GLN A 160 10.20 4.92 -0.88
C GLN A 160 8.79 4.35 -0.96
N SER A 161 7.85 5.15 -1.46
CA SER A 161 6.43 4.81 -1.57
C SER A 161 5.85 4.31 -0.24
N GLU A 162 5.65 3.00 -0.10
CA GLU A 162 5.07 2.35 1.09
C GLU A 162 6.11 1.58 1.92
N SER A 163 7.40 1.78 1.62
CA SER A 163 8.51 1.08 2.24
C SER A 163 9.44 2.06 2.96
N SER A 164 9.89 1.69 4.15
CA SER A 164 10.81 2.52 4.94
C SER A 164 11.81 1.68 5.71
N ALA A 165 12.98 2.27 5.98
CA ALA A 165 14.00 1.71 6.85
C ALA A 165 14.66 2.83 7.66
N THR A 166 14.98 2.55 8.92
CA THR A 166 15.69 3.48 9.79
C THR A 166 17.04 2.90 10.16
N VAL A 167 18.06 3.75 10.12
CA VAL A 167 19.42 3.45 10.55
C VAL A 167 19.77 4.43 11.64
N GLN A 168 20.25 3.92 12.77
CA GLN A 168 20.81 4.76 13.82
C GLN A 168 22.28 4.45 13.99
N TYR A 169 23.12 5.47 13.88
CA TYR A 169 24.57 5.34 13.95
C TYR A 169 25.16 6.24 15.03
N ASN A 170 25.95 5.63 15.92
CA ASN A 170 26.73 6.33 16.92
C ASN A 170 28.12 6.64 16.34
N LEU A 171 28.40 7.93 16.14
CA LEU A 171 29.64 8.40 15.52
C LEU A 171 30.83 8.36 16.49
N VAL A 172 30.56 8.43 17.80
CA VAL A 172 31.58 8.35 18.86
C VAL A 172 32.07 6.91 19.01
N GLU A 173 31.15 5.95 19.03
CA GLU A 173 31.46 4.52 19.14
C GLU A 173 31.77 3.87 17.78
N ASN A 174 31.60 4.62 16.69
CA ASN A 174 31.73 4.14 15.32
C ASN A 174 30.95 2.84 15.05
N LYS A 175 29.68 2.84 15.49
CA LYS A 175 28.86 1.62 15.51
C LYS A 175 27.41 1.92 15.20
N ARG A 176 26.79 0.99 14.45
CA ARG A 176 25.34 0.94 14.24
C ARG A 176 24.64 0.48 15.52
N THR A 177 23.65 1.25 15.96
CA THR A 177 22.85 0.98 17.15
C THR A 177 21.52 0.32 16.81
N LEU A 178 20.93 0.69 15.67
CA LEU A 178 19.67 0.16 15.12
C LEU A 178 19.76 0.01 13.60
#